data_AF-H3H7L2-F1
#
_entry.id   AF-H3H7L2-F1
#
_cell.length_a   1.000
_cell.length_b   1.000
_cell.length_c   1.000
_cell.angle_alpha   90.00
_cell.angle_beta   90.00
_cell.angle_gamma   90.00
#
_symmetry.space_group_name_H-M   'P 1'
#
loop_
_entity.id
_entity.type
_entity.pdbx_description
1 polymer ?
#
loop_
_entity_poly.entity_id
_entity_poly.type
_entity_poly.pdbx_seq_one_letter_code
_entity_poly.pdbx_strand_id
1 'polypeptide(L)'
;MSWTLLFGLLLLLLVTVVGAAFFTPEDVPGPPEKILVSPASDSSMRVQFSPPLNVKPEGVNGAPVLGYKVDVARRVDEVQTFSVAANGPILAGAYKLQFGAQMTPCIPWNASDVELEMALEELPTVDSVGVSRSAYSAAKNGYVYTITFDGAYLGNGKQTDTLDGDTTGHAPCIVNFYDS
;
A
#
# COMPACT_ATOMS: atom_id res chain seq x y z
N MET A 1 -63.11 23.78 77.89
CA MET A 1 -62.45 24.62 76.86
C MET A 1 -61.37 23.75 76.22
N SER A 2 -61.61 23.32 74.98
CA SER A 2 -60.79 22.35 74.25
C SER A 2 -59.64 23.07 73.55
N TRP A 3 -58.41 22.54 73.62
CA TRP A 3 -57.30 23.01 72.80
C TRP A 3 -56.71 21.83 72.03
N THR A 4 -56.92 21.82 70.73
CA THR A 4 -56.30 20.90 69.77
C THR A 4 -54.94 21.45 69.37
N LEU A 5 -53.87 20.66 69.56
CA LEU A 5 -52.53 20.93 69.05
C LEU A 5 -52.38 20.31 67.66
N LEU A 6 -52.21 21.16 66.64
CA LEU A 6 -51.87 20.76 65.27
C LEU A 6 -50.36 20.56 65.15
N PHE A 7 -49.92 19.34 64.84
CA PHE A 7 -48.54 19.07 64.43
C PHE A 7 -48.38 19.38 62.94
N GLY A 8 -47.60 20.42 62.62
CA GLY A 8 -47.19 20.71 61.24
C GLY A 8 -46.01 19.84 60.82
N LEU A 9 -46.20 19.01 59.80
CA LEU A 9 -45.14 18.22 59.18
C LEU A 9 -44.26 19.14 58.31
N LEU A 10 -43.02 19.40 58.74
CA LEU A 10 -42.02 20.09 57.92
C LEU A 10 -41.47 19.12 56.88
N LEU A 11 -41.89 19.29 55.62
CA LEU A 11 -41.36 18.54 54.48
C LEU A 11 -39.96 19.06 54.13
N LEU A 12 -38.92 18.26 54.40
CA LEU A 12 -37.54 18.56 54.07
C LEU A 12 -37.31 18.25 52.57
N LEU A 13 -37.25 19.30 51.74
CA LEU A 13 -36.97 19.16 50.31
C LEU A 13 -35.48 18.88 50.10
N LEU A 14 -35.13 17.62 49.84
CA LEU A 14 -33.79 17.22 49.38
C LEU A 14 -33.59 17.72 47.95
N VAL A 15 -32.91 18.85 47.78
CA VAL A 15 -32.47 19.32 46.46
C VAL A 15 -31.24 18.50 46.07
N THR A 16 -31.43 17.53 45.17
CA THR A 16 -30.30 16.88 44.51
C THR A 16 -29.64 17.89 43.57
N VAL A 17 -28.43 18.34 43.93
CA VAL A 17 -27.58 19.05 42.97
C VAL A 17 -27.13 18.02 41.94
N VAL A 18 -27.86 17.93 40.84
CA VAL A 18 -27.38 17.20 39.66
C VAL A 18 -26.23 18.02 39.11
N GLY A 19 -25.00 17.62 39.42
CA GLY A 19 -23.82 18.17 38.77
C GLY A 19 -23.94 17.90 37.27
N ALA A 20 -24.12 18.95 36.48
CA ALA A 20 -24.02 18.83 35.03
C ALA A 20 -22.62 18.32 34.70
N ALA A 21 -22.52 17.12 34.15
CA ALA A 21 -21.28 16.66 33.55
C ALA A 21 -21.01 17.55 32.33
N PHE A 22 -20.04 18.45 32.45
CA PHE A 22 -19.54 19.21 31.31
C PHE A 22 -18.74 18.26 30.42
N PHE A 23 -19.34 17.83 29.32
CA PHE A 23 -18.61 17.17 28.23
C PHE A 23 -18.22 18.24 27.22
N THR A 24 -16.92 18.46 27.04
CA THR A 24 -16.41 19.18 25.87
C THR A 24 -16.27 18.17 24.73
N PRO A 25 -16.59 18.50 23.47
CA PRO A 25 -16.28 17.65 22.35
C PRO A 25 -14.80 17.28 22.37
N GLU A 26 -14.52 15.98 22.37
CA GLU A 26 -13.19 15.39 22.27
C GLU A 26 -13.05 14.85 20.85
N ASP A 27 -12.00 15.25 20.15
CA ASP A 27 -11.61 14.72 18.84
C ASP A 27 -10.31 13.92 18.98
N VAL A 28 -9.99 13.12 17.97
CA VAL A 28 -8.81 12.25 17.99
C VAL A 28 -7.55 13.09 18.15
N PRO A 29 -6.58 12.68 19.01
CA PRO A 29 -5.30 13.34 19.09
C PRO A 29 -4.63 13.44 17.71
N GLY A 30 -4.06 14.60 17.40
CA GLY A 30 -3.29 14.81 16.17
C GLY A 30 -2.10 13.84 16.05
N PRO A 31 -1.49 13.73 14.86
CA PRO A 31 -0.33 12.87 14.65
C PRO A 31 0.91 13.40 15.39
N PRO A 32 1.89 12.53 15.69
CA PRO A 32 3.19 12.97 16.21
C PRO A 32 3.94 13.83 15.18
N GLU A 33 4.80 14.70 15.67
CA GLU A 33 5.64 15.56 14.83
C GLU A 33 7.09 15.10 14.76
N LYS A 34 7.86 15.65 13.82
CA LYS A 34 9.32 15.49 13.74
C LYS A 34 9.75 14.02 13.81
N ILE A 35 9.15 13.19 12.96
CA ILE A 35 9.47 11.77 12.88
C ILE A 35 10.90 11.61 12.34
N LEU A 36 11.75 10.95 13.12
CA LEU A 36 13.12 10.59 12.79
C LEU A 36 13.29 9.10 13.04
N VAL A 37 13.79 8.37 12.04
CA VAL A 37 14.06 6.94 12.14
C VAL A 37 15.55 6.71 11.92
N SER A 38 16.20 5.97 12.81
CA SER A 38 17.62 5.62 12.70
C SER A 38 17.87 4.15 13.03
N PRO A 39 18.82 3.48 12.36
CA PRO A 39 19.22 2.13 12.76
C PRO A 39 19.76 2.14 14.19
N ALA A 40 19.37 1.15 14.98
CA ALA A 40 19.84 0.94 16.34
C ALA A 40 20.69 -0.32 16.46
N SER A 41 20.43 -1.32 15.62
CA SER A 41 21.25 -2.50 15.34
C SER A 41 20.85 -3.09 13.98
N ASP A 42 21.45 -4.23 13.60
CA ASP A 42 21.06 -5.00 12.41
C ASP A 42 19.61 -5.50 12.46
N SER A 43 18.98 -5.51 13.63
CA SER A 43 17.62 -6.03 13.87
C SER A 43 16.69 -5.06 14.59
N SER A 44 17.11 -3.82 14.82
CA SER A 44 16.29 -2.83 15.54
C SER A 44 16.45 -1.42 14.99
N MET A 45 15.35 -0.65 15.04
CA MET A 45 15.31 0.76 14.65
C MET A 45 14.87 1.61 15.84
N ARG A 46 15.45 2.80 15.97
CA ARG A 46 14.98 3.85 16.87
C ARG A 46 14.04 4.76 16.09
N VAL A 47 12.83 4.91 16.61
CA VAL A 47 11.88 5.91 16.15
C VAL A 47 11.84 7.03 17.18
N GLN A 48 12.15 8.24 16.77
CA GLN A 48 12.06 9.45 17.57
C GLN A 48 11.01 10.36 16.95
N PHE A 49 10.18 10.97 17.80
CA PHE A 49 9.16 11.91 17.39
C PHE A 49 8.84 12.84 18.55
N SER A 50 8.18 13.95 18.25
CA SER A 50 7.61 14.87 19.23
C SER A 50 6.10 14.62 19.36
N PRO A 51 5.49 14.89 20.52
CA PRO A 51 4.04 14.91 20.64
C PRO A 51 3.38 15.88 19.64
N PRO A 52 2.08 15.74 19.38
CA PRO A 52 1.34 16.63 18.48
C PRO A 52 1.39 18.10 18.96
N LEU A 53 1.31 19.06 18.02
CA LEU A 53 1.18 20.48 18.38
C LEU A 53 -0.18 20.77 19.04
N ASN A 54 -0.23 21.91 19.75
CA ASN A 54 -1.43 22.44 20.41
C ASN A 54 -1.98 21.55 21.54
N VAL A 55 -1.10 20.90 22.31
CA VAL A 55 -1.50 20.26 23.57
C VAL A 55 -2.07 21.32 24.50
N LYS A 56 -3.37 21.29 24.75
CA LYS A 56 -4.04 22.14 25.74
C LYS A 56 -4.19 21.37 27.06
N PRO A 57 -4.52 22.02 28.19
CA PRO A 57 -4.84 21.31 29.43
C PRO A 57 -5.96 20.26 29.25
N GLU A 58 -6.85 20.48 28.27
CA GLU A 58 -7.92 19.56 27.91
C GLU A 58 -7.46 18.42 26.98
N GLY A 59 -6.19 18.36 26.55
CA GLY A 59 -5.65 17.35 25.63
C GLY A 59 -5.30 17.89 24.24
N VAL A 60 -4.92 16.99 23.31
CA VAL A 60 -4.77 17.32 21.88
C VAL A 60 -6.13 17.12 21.25
N ASN A 61 -6.83 18.21 20.96
CA ASN A 61 -8.25 18.24 20.57
C ASN A 61 -9.24 17.68 21.63
N GLY A 62 -8.90 17.75 22.91
CA GLY A 62 -9.78 17.26 23.98
C GLY A 62 -9.49 15.84 24.45
N ALA A 63 -8.58 15.12 23.75
CA ALA A 63 -8.21 13.74 24.06
C ALA A 63 -6.79 13.60 24.60
N PRO A 64 -6.56 12.73 25.61
CA PRO A 64 -5.20 12.35 26.01
C PRO A 64 -4.57 11.43 24.96
N VAL A 65 -3.31 11.68 24.62
CA VAL A 65 -2.50 10.73 23.84
C VAL A 65 -2.12 9.56 24.75
N LEU A 66 -2.75 8.39 24.56
CA LEU A 66 -2.49 7.20 25.37
C LEU A 66 -1.34 6.33 24.87
N GLY A 67 -0.94 6.51 23.61
CA GLY A 67 0.13 5.76 22.98
C GLY A 67 0.23 6.03 21.49
N TYR A 68 1.25 5.47 20.85
CA TYR A 68 1.49 5.59 19.42
C TYR A 68 1.50 4.20 18.78
N LYS A 69 0.86 4.09 17.61
CA LYS A 69 0.94 2.91 16.77
C LYS A 69 2.12 3.09 15.80
N VAL A 70 3.04 2.13 15.79
CA VAL A 70 4.11 2.06 14.79
C VAL A 70 3.79 0.91 13.85
N ASP A 71 3.45 1.24 12.60
CA ASP A 71 3.26 0.25 11.55
C ASP A 71 4.55 0.15 10.72
N VAL A 72 5.10 -1.06 10.60
CA VAL A 72 6.31 -1.35 9.81
C VAL A 72 5.90 -2.11 8.55
N ALA A 73 6.22 -1.54 7.38
CA ALA A 73 6.07 -2.23 6.11
C ALA A 73 7.15 -3.31 5.97
N ARG A 74 6.75 -4.56 5.68
CA ARG A 74 7.70 -5.61 5.26
C ARG A 74 7.61 -5.77 3.75
N ARG A 75 8.76 -5.85 3.08
CA ARG A 75 8.84 -6.25 1.66
C ARG A 75 8.08 -7.57 1.48
N VAL A 76 7.17 -7.59 0.52
CA VAL A 76 6.59 -8.82 0.00
C VAL A 76 6.84 -8.77 -1.50
N ASP A 77 7.81 -9.56 -1.93
CA ASP A 77 8.12 -9.69 -3.35
C ASP A 77 6.87 -10.19 -4.06
N GLU A 78 6.48 -9.48 -5.12
CA GLU A 78 5.32 -9.84 -5.92
C GLU A 78 5.80 -10.50 -7.21
N VAL A 79 5.41 -11.77 -7.40
CA VAL A 79 5.90 -12.56 -8.54
C VAL A 79 4.78 -12.73 -9.57
N GLN A 80 5.05 -12.32 -10.80
CA GLN A 80 4.20 -12.50 -11.96
C GLN A 80 4.89 -13.37 -13.01
N THR A 81 4.10 -14.10 -13.81
CA THR A 81 4.61 -14.89 -14.92
C THR A 81 4.03 -14.40 -16.23
N PHE A 82 4.89 -14.27 -17.23
CA PHE A 82 4.52 -13.88 -18.58
C PHE A 82 5.04 -14.93 -19.57
N SER A 83 4.22 -15.34 -20.53
CA SER A 83 4.58 -16.39 -21.50
C SER A 83 4.45 -15.89 -22.93
N VAL A 84 5.50 -16.13 -23.72
CA VAL A 84 5.48 -15.95 -25.18
C VAL A 84 5.34 -17.34 -25.80
N ALA A 85 4.25 -17.58 -26.52
CA ALA A 85 3.95 -18.88 -27.13
C ALA A 85 3.35 -18.72 -28.52
N ALA A 86 3.56 -19.73 -29.38
CA ALA A 86 3.05 -19.77 -30.75
C ALA A 86 2.71 -21.20 -31.18
N ASN A 87 1.77 -21.33 -32.12
CA ASN A 87 1.43 -22.63 -32.70
C ASN A 87 2.49 -23.18 -33.66
N GLY A 88 3.26 -22.28 -34.30
CA GLY A 88 4.41 -22.58 -35.16
C GLY A 88 5.68 -21.80 -34.75
N PRO A 89 6.78 -21.92 -35.49
CA PRO A 89 8.02 -21.20 -35.21
C PRO A 89 7.84 -19.67 -35.24
N ILE A 90 8.41 -18.97 -34.26
CA ILE A 90 8.48 -17.50 -34.25
C ILE A 90 9.77 -17.10 -34.95
N LEU A 91 9.68 -16.42 -36.10
CA LEU A 91 10.85 -16.04 -36.91
C LEU A 91 11.27 -14.58 -36.70
N ALA A 92 10.32 -13.72 -36.35
CA ALA A 92 10.54 -12.30 -36.07
C ALA A 92 9.35 -11.74 -35.30
N GLY A 93 9.56 -10.63 -34.59
CA GLY A 93 8.49 -9.95 -33.87
C GLY A 93 8.95 -9.29 -32.58
N ALA A 94 8.09 -8.44 -32.06
CA ALA A 94 8.23 -7.85 -30.74
C ALA A 94 6.84 -7.74 -30.09
N TYR A 95 6.79 -7.54 -28.78
CA TYR A 95 5.57 -7.30 -28.02
C TYR A 95 5.75 -6.09 -27.10
N LYS A 96 4.67 -5.64 -26.48
CA LYS A 96 4.69 -4.68 -25.38
C LYS A 96 3.99 -5.27 -24.18
N LEU A 97 4.45 -4.89 -22.99
CA LEU A 97 3.75 -5.17 -21.76
C LEU A 97 3.11 -3.89 -21.25
N GLN A 98 1.89 -4.02 -20.75
CA GLN A 98 1.19 -2.96 -20.05
C GLN A 98 1.28 -3.22 -18.55
N PHE A 99 1.62 -2.18 -17.80
CA PHE A 99 1.66 -2.18 -16.34
C PHE A 99 0.90 -0.96 -15.82
N GLY A 100 -0.29 -1.19 -15.26
CA GLY A 100 -1.23 -0.12 -14.93
C GLY A 100 -1.59 0.71 -16.18
N ALA A 101 -1.27 2.00 -16.14
CA ALA A 101 -1.49 2.93 -17.26
C ALA A 101 -0.28 3.11 -18.19
N GLN A 102 0.84 2.43 -17.92
CA GLN A 102 2.09 2.56 -18.67
C GLN A 102 2.32 1.37 -19.60
N MET A 103 3.05 1.59 -20.69
CA MET A 103 3.42 0.56 -21.66
C MET A 103 4.91 0.60 -21.95
N THR A 104 5.52 -0.57 -22.07
CA THR A 104 6.95 -0.69 -22.41
C THR A 104 7.23 -0.22 -23.85
N PRO A 105 8.51 0.03 -24.19
CA PRO A 105 8.97 -0.03 -25.59
C PRO A 105 8.73 -1.41 -26.22
N CYS A 106 8.97 -1.54 -27.53
CA CYS A 106 8.93 -2.86 -28.18
C CYS A 106 9.99 -3.78 -27.56
N ILE A 107 9.59 -4.94 -27.06
CA ILE A 107 10.46 -5.98 -26.53
C ILE A 107 10.55 -7.12 -27.56
N PRO A 108 11.75 -7.54 -28.01
CA PRO A 108 11.89 -8.66 -28.94
C PRO A 108 11.19 -9.92 -28.43
N TRP A 109 10.59 -10.72 -29.32
CA TRP A 109 9.89 -11.96 -28.93
C TRP A 109 10.78 -12.95 -28.14
N ASN A 110 12.09 -12.91 -28.39
CA ASN A 110 13.13 -13.72 -27.78
C ASN A 110 14.05 -12.91 -26.84
N ALA A 111 13.57 -11.78 -26.31
CA ALA A 111 14.33 -10.95 -25.37
C ALA A 111 14.95 -11.78 -24.24
N SER A 112 16.20 -11.50 -23.90
CA SER A 112 16.82 -12.01 -22.67
C SER A 112 16.05 -11.53 -21.43
N ASP A 113 16.31 -12.18 -20.30
CA ASP A 113 15.88 -11.68 -18.99
C ASP A 113 16.33 -10.24 -18.76
N VAL A 114 17.58 -9.92 -19.06
CA VAL A 114 18.14 -8.56 -18.94
C VAL A 114 17.41 -7.55 -19.83
N GLU A 115 17.10 -7.91 -21.08
CA GLU A 115 16.36 -7.01 -21.99
C GLU A 115 14.93 -6.75 -21.52
N LEU A 116 14.25 -7.77 -20.97
CA LEU A 116 12.91 -7.61 -20.41
C LEU A 116 12.93 -6.81 -19.10
N GLU A 117 13.94 -7.02 -18.25
CA GLU A 117 14.16 -6.27 -17.02
C GLU A 117 14.31 -4.78 -17.31
N MET A 118 15.26 -4.40 -18.17
CA MET A 118 15.47 -3.00 -18.56
C MET A 118 14.20 -2.36 -19.13
N ALA A 119 13.45 -3.08 -19.98
CA ALA A 119 12.22 -2.54 -20.57
C ALA A 119 11.10 -2.30 -19.55
N LEU A 120 11.06 -3.08 -18.47
CA LEU A 120 10.12 -2.90 -17.35
C LEU A 120 10.56 -1.76 -16.43
N GLU A 121 11.86 -1.64 -16.16
CA GLU A 121 12.44 -0.56 -15.32
C GLU A 121 12.40 0.82 -16.01
N GLU A 122 12.20 0.89 -17.32
CA GLU A 122 11.91 2.15 -18.02
C GLU A 122 10.52 2.71 -17.71
N LEU A 123 9.61 1.93 -17.13
CA LEU A 123 8.27 2.40 -16.81
C LEU A 123 8.30 3.32 -15.57
N PRO A 124 7.68 4.53 -15.62
CA PRO A 124 7.76 5.50 -14.52
C PRO A 124 7.23 5.02 -13.16
N THR A 125 6.42 3.96 -13.14
CA THR A 125 5.79 3.39 -11.94
C THR A 125 6.47 2.12 -11.44
N VAL A 126 7.52 1.67 -12.14
CA VAL A 126 8.33 0.51 -11.77
C VAL A 126 9.66 1.03 -11.22
N ASP A 127 10.03 0.61 -10.02
CA ASP A 127 11.27 1.05 -9.36
C ASP A 127 12.41 0.07 -9.65
N SER A 128 12.25 -1.18 -9.22
CA SER A 128 13.15 -2.29 -9.48
C SER A 128 12.32 -3.53 -9.82
N VAL A 129 12.89 -4.40 -10.66
CA VAL A 129 12.33 -5.73 -10.97
C VAL A 129 13.45 -6.75 -11.14
N GLY A 130 13.24 -7.97 -10.67
CA GLY A 130 14.08 -9.12 -11.04
C GLY A 130 13.40 -9.98 -12.10
N VAL A 131 14.06 -10.23 -13.22
CA VAL A 131 13.53 -11.11 -14.28
C VAL A 131 14.36 -12.37 -14.41
N SER A 132 13.69 -13.51 -14.60
CA SER A 132 14.33 -14.75 -15.06
C SER A 132 13.59 -15.35 -16.24
N ARG A 133 14.33 -15.83 -17.22
CA ARG A 133 13.78 -16.47 -18.43
C ARG A 133 14.04 -17.97 -18.42
N SER A 134 13.03 -18.74 -18.79
CA SER A 134 13.15 -20.19 -18.99
C SER A 134 14.03 -20.55 -20.20
N ALA A 135 14.35 -21.84 -20.33
CA ALA A 135 14.79 -22.39 -21.61
C ALA A 135 13.69 -22.24 -22.68
N TYR A 136 14.10 -22.26 -23.95
CA TYR A 136 13.17 -22.32 -25.09
C TYR A 136 12.31 -23.59 -25.03
N SER A 137 11.08 -23.51 -25.50
CA SER A 137 10.05 -24.57 -25.46
C SER A 137 9.44 -24.83 -24.08
N ALA A 138 9.79 -24.07 -23.04
CA ALA A 138 9.02 -24.11 -21.78
C ALA A 138 7.58 -23.63 -21.99
N ALA A 139 7.39 -22.66 -22.90
CA ALA A 139 6.12 -22.37 -23.56
C ALA A 139 6.17 -22.89 -25.01
N LYS A 140 5.01 -23.20 -25.62
CA LYS A 140 4.95 -23.76 -26.97
C LYS A 140 5.67 -22.84 -27.97
N ASN A 141 6.78 -23.30 -28.55
CA ASN A 141 7.65 -22.52 -29.44
C ASN A 141 8.10 -21.17 -28.85
N GLY A 142 8.32 -21.08 -27.53
CA GLY A 142 8.71 -19.83 -26.90
C GLY A 142 9.20 -19.97 -25.45
N TYR A 143 9.02 -18.92 -24.66
CA TYR A 143 9.64 -18.73 -23.34
C TYR A 143 8.60 -18.41 -22.27
N VAL A 144 8.94 -18.73 -21.03
CA VAL A 144 8.26 -18.26 -19.81
C VAL A 144 9.22 -17.33 -19.07
N TYR A 145 8.74 -16.15 -18.69
CA TYR A 145 9.45 -15.18 -17.86
C TYR A 145 8.80 -15.16 -16.48
N THR A 146 9.63 -15.17 -15.44
CA THR A 146 9.22 -14.92 -14.07
C THR A 146 9.73 -13.55 -13.67
N ILE A 147 8.82 -12.63 -13.39
CA ILE A 147 9.07 -11.25 -13.03
C ILE A 147 8.78 -11.11 -11.54
N THR A 148 9.76 -10.63 -10.79
CA THR A 148 9.65 -10.36 -9.35
C THR A 148 9.73 -8.87 -9.14
N PHE A 149 8.63 -8.26 -8.73
CA PHE A 149 8.61 -6.86 -8.34
C PHE A 149 9.04 -6.75 -6.88
N ASP A 150 10.19 -6.10 -6.67
CA ASP A 150 10.79 -5.81 -5.37
C ASP A 150 10.46 -4.37 -4.87
N GLY A 151 9.81 -3.56 -5.74
CA GLY A 151 8.83 -2.49 -5.43
C GLY A 151 9.37 -1.11 -5.01
N ALA A 152 8.48 -0.10 -4.99
CA ALA A 152 8.76 1.25 -4.47
C ALA A 152 8.68 1.30 -2.93
N TYR A 153 9.66 1.98 -2.33
CA TYR A 153 9.98 2.10 -0.90
C TYR A 153 8.85 2.49 0.10
N LEU A 154 7.61 2.79 -0.33
CA LEU A 154 6.56 3.39 0.52
C LEU A 154 5.14 2.78 0.41
N GLY A 155 4.97 1.62 -0.23
CA GLY A 155 3.68 0.91 -0.29
C GLY A 155 3.58 -0.21 0.74
N ASN A 156 2.57 -0.17 1.62
CA ASN A 156 2.17 -1.35 2.40
C ASN A 156 1.31 -2.26 1.51
N GLY A 157 1.83 -3.43 1.11
CA GLY A 157 1.03 -4.49 0.49
C GLY A 157 1.58 -5.04 -0.83
N LYS A 158 0.92 -6.10 -1.34
CA LYS A 158 1.20 -6.72 -2.64
C LYS A 158 1.05 -5.67 -3.75
N GLN A 159 1.93 -5.68 -4.75
CA GLN A 159 1.73 -4.90 -5.96
C GLN A 159 0.42 -5.32 -6.66
N THR A 160 -0.49 -4.37 -6.85
CA THR A 160 -1.86 -4.65 -7.31
C THR A 160 -1.99 -4.69 -8.83
N ASP A 161 -1.05 -4.08 -9.55
CA ASP A 161 -1.09 -3.97 -10.99
C ASP A 161 -0.60 -5.27 -11.64
N THR A 162 -1.42 -5.80 -12.55
CA THR A 162 -1.10 -7.02 -13.30
C THR A 162 -0.44 -6.63 -14.63
N LEU A 163 0.64 -7.32 -14.98
CA LEU A 163 1.23 -7.25 -16.31
C LEU A 163 0.30 -7.90 -17.32
N ASP A 164 -0.12 -7.13 -18.31
CA ASP A 164 -0.89 -7.65 -19.45
C ASP A 164 -0.07 -7.55 -20.74
N GLY A 165 -0.15 -8.61 -21.55
CA GLY A 165 0.55 -8.72 -22.82
C GLY A 165 -0.37 -8.32 -23.97
N ASP A 166 -0.13 -7.15 -24.57
CA ASP A 166 -0.93 -6.71 -25.71
C ASP A 166 -0.48 -7.42 -26.99
N THR A 167 -1.38 -8.23 -27.58
CA THR A 167 -1.19 -8.83 -28.92
C THR A 167 -1.63 -7.90 -30.06
N THR A 168 -2.16 -6.71 -29.73
CA THR A 168 -2.78 -5.74 -30.64
C THR A 168 -2.03 -4.41 -30.76
N GLY A 169 -0.74 -4.38 -30.41
CA GLY A 169 0.10 -3.19 -30.49
C GLY A 169 0.08 -2.53 -31.89
N HIS A 170 -0.06 -1.20 -31.91
CA HIS A 170 0.11 -0.38 -33.12
C HIS A 170 1.50 -0.65 -33.73
N ALA A 171 1.59 -0.83 -35.05
CA ALA A 171 2.85 -1.06 -35.76
C ALA A 171 3.91 -0.03 -35.32
N PRO A 172 5.14 -0.44 -34.93
CA PRO A 172 5.90 -1.59 -35.43
C PRO A 172 6.12 -2.78 -34.45
N CYS A 173 5.44 -2.86 -33.30
CA CYS A 173 5.71 -3.89 -32.27
C CYS A 173 4.82 -5.14 -32.36
N ILE A 174 4.55 -5.69 -33.55
CA ILE A 174 3.68 -6.87 -33.72
C ILE A 174 4.55 -8.14 -33.80
N VAL A 175 4.17 -9.19 -33.05
CA VAL A 175 4.71 -10.54 -33.27
C VAL A 175 4.07 -11.10 -34.53
N ASN A 176 4.87 -11.27 -35.58
CA ASN A 176 4.40 -11.92 -36.81
C ASN A 176 4.44 -13.44 -36.58
N PHE A 177 3.31 -14.01 -36.15
CA PHE A 177 3.12 -15.46 -36.17
C PHE A 177 2.93 -15.89 -37.62
N TYR A 178 3.95 -16.49 -38.22
CA TYR A 178 3.77 -17.21 -39.48
C TYR A 178 3.18 -18.58 -39.14
N ASP A 179 1.87 -18.72 -39.36
CA ASP A 179 1.23 -20.04 -39.46
C ASP A 179 1.75 -20.74 -40.73
N SER A 180 2.15 -21.99 -40.60
CA SER A 180 2.69 -22.81 -41.69
C SER A 180 1.65 -23.75 -42.26
#